data_AF-A0A087CJ26-F1
#
_entry.id   AF-A0A087CJ26-F1
#
_cell.length_a   1.000
_cell.length_b   1.000
_cell.length_c   1.000
_cell.angle_alpha   90.00
_cell.angle_beta   90.00
_cell.angle_gamma   90.00
#
_symmetry.space_group_name_H-M   'P 1'
#
loop_
_entity.id
_entity.type
_entity.pdbx_description
1 polymer ?
#
loop_
_entity_poly.entity_id
_entity_poly.type
_entity_poly.pdbx_seq_one_letter_code
_entity_poly.pdbx_strand_id
1 'polypeptide(L)'
;MTEFVVETDKGTYANHEITLALFHDLVGRLSRNDVDFMVLQPDEPIRGSAYLQVLGAFMVETRLLVEGGGFMQYSYETDDADEVLSMFLGYWQRGELPAVDQWEDITRSLQKPSSKGLFERMRRIFHKDDRPAQVPIDDAMRP
;
A
#
# COMPACT_ATOMS: atom_id res chain seq x y z
N MET A 1 -20.05 -4.63 -15.92
CA MET A 1 -19.05 -5.32 -15.08
C MET A 1 -17.96 -4.31 -14.89
N THR A 2 -17.59 -3.98 -13.66
CA THR A 2 -16.58 -2.96 -13.36
C THR A 2 -15.26 -3.36 -13.99
N GLU A 3 -14.65 -2.45 -14.73
CA GLU A 3 -13.31 -2.66 -15.28
C GLU A 3 -12.27 -2.15 -14.29
N PHE A 4 -11.09 -2.76 -14.30
CA PHE A 4 -10.00 -2.40 -13.41
C PHE A 4 -8.72 -2.10 -14.16
N VAL A 5 -7.88 -1.28 -13.54
CA VAL A 5 -6.48 -1.07 -13.91
C VAL A 5 -5.62 -1.35 -12.68
N VAL A 6 -4.51 -2.07 -12.88
CA VAL A 6 -3.47 -2.19 -11.86
C VAL A 6 -2.28 -1.33 -12.26
N GLU A 7 -1.87 -0.42 -11.40
CA GLU A 7 -0.68 0.42 -11.57
C GLU A 7 0.39 0.03 -10.56
N THR A 8 1.65 0.04 -10.99
CA THR A 8 2.83 -0.20 -10.16
C THR A 8 3.93 0.78 -10.57
N ASP A 9 5.01 0.86 -9.81
CA ASP A 9 6.19 1.65 -10.19
C ASP A 9 6.90 1.10 -11.45
N LYS A 10 6.60 -0.16 -11.84
CA LYS A 10 7.19 -0.83 -13.01
C LYS A 10 6.30 -0.82 -14.25
N GLY A 11 5.03 -0.43 -14.14
CA GLY A 11 4.10 -0.42 -15.28
C GLY A 11 2.63 -0.54 -14.88
N THR A 12 1.79 -0.57 -15.91
CA THR A 12 0.33 -0.58 -15.81
C THR A 12 -0.23 -1.81 -16.53
N TYR A 13 -1.20 -2.47 -15.92
CA TYR A 13 -1.90 -3.63 -16.46
C TYR A 13 -3.37 -3.28 -16.68
N ALA A 14 -3.85 -3.48 -17.90
CA ALA A 14 -5.25 -3.27 -18.27
C ALA A 14 -6.14 -4.41 -17.75
N ASN A 15 -7.46 -4.17 -17.73
CA ASN A 15 -8.45 -5.10 -17.17
C ASN A 15 -8.29 -6.56 -17.64
N HIS A 16 -7.98 -6.78 -18.92
CA HIS A 16 -7.84 -8.11 -19.51
C HIS A 16 -6.54 -8.83 -19.14
N GLU A 17 -5.56 -8.11 -18.58
CA GLU A 17 -4.28 -8.64 -18.10
C GLU A 17 -4.35 -9.00 -16.61
N ILE A 18 -5.37 -8.51 -15.90
CA ILE A 18 -5.56 -8.76 -14.47
C ILE A 18 -6.00 -10.20 -14.25
N THR A 19 -5.20 -10.94 -13.49
CA THR A 19 -5.44 -12.34 -13.14
C THR A 19 -5.10 -12.59 -11.67
N LEU A 20 -5.58 -13.71 -11.13
CA LEU A 20 -5.17 -14.19 -9.81
C LEU A 20 -3.63 -14.31 -9.71
N ALA A 21 -3.00 -14.85 -10.75
CA ALA A 21 -1.55 -15.02 -10.80
C ALA A 21 -0.79 -13.68 -10.78
N LEU A 22 -1.34 -12.64 -11.43
CA LEU A 22 -0.77 -11.30 -11.38
C LEU A 22 -0.75 -10.76 -9.95
N PHE A 23 -1.85 -10.87 -9.19
CA PHE A 23 -1.86 -10.41 -7.80
C PHE A 23 -0.88 -11.18 -6.91
N HIS A 24 -0.78 -12.50 -7.07
CA HIS A 24 0.24 -13.28 -6.37
C HIS A 24 1.66 -12.83 -6.70
N ASP A 25 1.97 -12.58 -7.98
CA ASP A 25 3.28 -12.08 -8.39
C ASP A 25 3.58 -10.71 -7.77
N LEU A 26 2.66 -9.75 -7.92
CA LEU A 26 2.84 -8.38 -7.46
C LEU A 26 2.97 -8.29 -5.93
N VAL A 27 2.13 -9.00 -5.18
CA VAL A 27 2.24 -9.05 -3.71
C VAL A 27 3.56 -9.72 -3.29
N GLY A 28 3.96 -10.80 -3.95
CA GLY A 28 5.25 -11.43 -3.68
C GLY A 28 6.45 -10.52 -4.00
N ARG A 29 6.34 -9.68 -5.04
CA ARG A 29 7.35 -8.68 -5.40
C ARG A 29 7.40 -7.53 -4.41
N LEU A 30 6.26 -7.10 -3.87
CA LEU A 30 6.19 -6.14 -2.77
C LEU A 30 6.93 -6.66 -1.52
N SER A 31 6.72 -7.92 -1.12
CA SER A 31 7.44 -8.53 0.02
C SER A 31 8.97 -8.51 -0.13
N ARG A 32 9.47 -8.53 -1.37
CA ARG A 32 10.91 -8.52 -1.68
C ARG A 32 11.45 -7.13 -1.97
N ASN A 33 10.61 -6.09 -1.90
CA ASN A 33 10.91 -4.74 -2.33
C ASN A 33 11.34 -4.64 -3.82
N ASP A 34 10.84 -5.54 -4.67
CA ASP A 34 11.06 -5.50 -6.13
C ASP A 34 10.14 -4.49 -6.83
N VAL A 35 9.07 -4.08 -6.13
CA VAL A 35 8.03 -3.13 -6.54
C VAL A 35 7.76 -2.22 -5.34
N ASP A 36 7.68 -0.92 -5.57
CA ASP A 36 7.51 0.07 -4.50
C ASP A 36 6.04 0.24 -4.10
N PHE A 37 5.13 0.04 -5.05
CA PHE A 37 3.69 0.16 -4.81
C PHE A 37 2.86 -0.64 -5.81
N MET A 38 1.62 -0.93 -5.41
CA MET A 38 0.58 -1.45 -6.28
C MET A 38 -0.73 -0.72 -5.99
N VAL A 39 -1.40 -0.21 -7.03
CA VAL A 39 -2.72 0.42 -6.97
C VAL A 39 -3.68 -0.37 -7.84
N LEU A 40 -4.80 -0.78 -7.28
CA LEU A 40 -5.94 -1.36 -8.00
C LEU A 40 -7.06 -0.32 -8.06
N GLN A 41 -7.34 0.17 -9.26
CA GLN A 41 -8.31 1.22 -9.49
C GLN A 41 -9.45 0.71 -10.40
N PRO A 42 -10.72 0.79 -9.95
CA PRO A 42 -11.87 0.52 -10.81
C PRO A 42 -12.17 1.73 -11.72
N ASP A 43 -12.86 1.49 -12.83
CA ASP A 43 -13.40 2.51 -13.72
C ASP A 43 -14.47 3.38 -13.03
N GLU A 44 -15.29 2.75 -12.18
CA GLU A 44 -16.26 3.42 -11.31
C GLU A 44 -16.01 3.09 -9.82
N PRO A 45 -16.18 4.06 -8.90
CA PRO A 45 -15.95 3.82 -7.47
C PRO A 45 -16.81 2.68 -6.90
N ILE A 46 -16.15 1.73 -6.23
CA ILE A 46 -16.84 0.59 -5.60
C ILE A 46 -17.30 1.01 -4.22
N ARG A 47 -18.63 1.18 -4.05
CA ARG A 47 -19.23 1.62 -2.77
C ARG A 47 -18.57 2.92 -2.25
N GLY A 48 -18.24 3.83 -3.17
CA GLY A 48 -17.54 5.08 -2.88
C GLY A 48 -16.01 4.96 -2.80
N SER A 49 -15.43 3.77 -2.75
CA SER A 49 -13.98 3.59 -2.81
C SER A 49 -13.43 3.86 -4.21
N ALA A 50 -12.49 4.79 -4.31
CA ALA A 50 -11.86 5.17 -5.57
C ALA A 50 -10.72 4.22 -5.98
N TYR A 51 -10.09 3.54 -5.02
CA TYR A 51 -9.02 2.57 -5.26
C TYR A 51 -8.68 1.80 -3.98
N LEU A 52 -7.93 0.71 -4.13
CA LEU A 52 -7.16 0.06 -3.08
C LEU A 52 -5.68 0.10 -3.48
N GLN A 53 -4.80 0.54 -2.59
CA GLN A 53 -3.37 0.58 -2.85
C GLN A 53 -2.57 -0.06 -1.72
N VAL A 54 -1.34 -0.45 -2.04
CA VAL A 54 -0.34 -0.87 -1.07
C VAL A 54 1.01 -0.23 -1.43
N LEU A 55 1.71 0.26 -0.40
CA LEU A 55 2.98 0.98 -0.49
C LEU A 55 4.04 0.27 0.35
N GLY A 56 5.25 0.11 -0.20
CA GLY A 56 6.43 -0.41 0.50
C GLY A 56 6.16 -1.73 1.24
N ALA A 57 6.58 -1.79 2.51
CA ALA A 57 6.37 -2.91 3.43
C ALA A 57 4.90 -2.99 3.93
N PHE A 58 3.95 -3.15 3.00
CA PHE A 58 2.55 -3.48 3.28
C PHE A 58 1.74 -2.44 4.05
N MET A 59 1.99 -1.16 3.77
CA MET A 59 1.04 -0.10 4.11
C MET A 59 -0.10 -0.08 3.08
N VAL A 60 -1.27 -0.57 3.46
CA VAL A 60 -2.48 -0.58 2.62
C VAL A 60 -3.25 0.72 2.83
N GLU A 61 -3.72 1.33 1.74
CA GLU A 61 -4.56 2.52 1.81
C GLU A 61 -5.79 2.41 0.89
N THR A 62 -6.88 3.04 1.28
CA THR A 62 -8.06 3.22 0.43
C THR A 62 -8.64 4.62 0.59
N ARG A 63 -9.20 5.16 -0.49
CA ARG A 63 -9.86 6.47 -0.49
C ARG A 63 -11.35 6.30 -0.76
N LEU A 64 -12.18 6.82 0.14
CA LEU A 64 -13.63 6.88 -0.02
C LEU A 64 -14.03 8.29 -0.47
N LEU A 65 -14.76 8.39 -1.58
CA LEU A 65 -15.34 9.63 -2.06
C LEU A 65 -16.60 9.95 -1.25
N VAL A 66 -16.73 11.22 -0.86
CA VAL A 66 -17.86 11.72 -0.07
C VAL A 66 -18.74 12.59 -0.96
N GLU A 67 -20.05 12.51 -0.76
CA GLU A 67 -21.00 13.40 -1.43
C GLU A 67 -20.60 14.87 -1.22
N GLY A 68 -20.65 15.67 -2.29
CA GLY A 68 -20.21 17.07 -2.26
C GLY A 68 -18.74 17.31 -2.63
N GLY A 69 -18.00 16.27 -3.08
CA GLY A 69 -16.69 16.43 -3.71
C GLY A 69 -15.49 16.34 -2.75
N GLY A 70 -15.71 15.84 -1.53
CA GLY A 70 -14.66 15.53 -0.56
C GLY A 70 -14.17 14.08 -0.67
N PHE A 71 -13.19 13.74 0.17
CA PHE A 71 -12.76 12.36 0.35
C PHE A 71 -12.37 12.09 1.80
N MET A 72 -12.42 10.82 2.18
CA MET A 72 -11.75 10.25 3.34
C MET A 72 -10.69 9.27 2.86
N GLN A 73 -9.52 9.23 3.52
CA GLN A 73 -8.48 8.26 3.20
C GLN A 73 -8.02 7.55 4.46
N TYR A 74 -7.97 6.23 4.36
CA TYR A 74 -7.63 5.33 5.45
C TYR A 74 -6.33 4.61 5.14
N SER A 75 -5.55 4.32 6.18
CA SER A 75 -4.25 3.66 6.12
C SER A 75 -4.21 2.52 7.14
N TYR A 76 -3.68 1.38 6.74
CA TYR A 76 -3.51 0.20 7.57
C TYR A 76 -2.15 -0.42 7.31
N GLU A 77 -1.40 -0.74 8.37
CA GLU A 77 -0.10 -1.39 8.29
C GLU A 77 -0.26 -2.84 8.73
N THR A 78 0.21 -3.76 7.90
CA THR A 78 0.28 -5.20 8.19
C THR A 78 1.63 -5.72 7.72
N ASP A 79 2.08 -6.86 8.24
CA ASP A 79 3.22 -7.62 7.73
C ASP A 79 2.80 -8.93 7.04
N ASP A 80 1.50 -9.17 6.94
CA ASP A 80 0.91 -10.38 6.35
C ASP A 80 0.60 -10.18 4.86
N ALA A 81 1.41 -10.80 4.00
CA ALA A 81 1.23 -10.79 2.56
C ALA A 81 -0.07 -11.49 2.11
N ASP A 82 -0.50 -12.53 2.81
CA ASP A 82 -1.73 -13.26 2.48
C ASP A 82 -2.96 -12.41 2.83
N GLU A 83 -2.87 -11.59 3.88
CA GLU A 83 -3.89 -10.59 4.21
C GLU A 83 -4.01 -9.54 3.09
N VAL A 84 -2.90 -8.93 2.67
CA VAL A 84 -2.88 -7.95 1.57
C VAL A 84 -3.46 -8.57 0.30
N LEU A 85 -3.02 -9.77 -0.07
CA LEU A 85 -3.54 -10.49 -1.23
C LEU A 85 -5.06 -10.71 -1.11
N SER A 86 -5.54 -11.14 0.05
CA SER A 86 -6.97 -11.37 0.30
C SER A 86 -7.79 -10.08 0.14
N MET A 87 -7.27 -8.93 0.58
CA MET A 87 -7.92 -7.63 0.39
C MET A 87 -8.03 -7.28 -1.10
N PHE A 88 -6.94 -7.40 -1.86
CA PHE A 88 -6.94 -7.10 -3.30
C PHE A 88 -7.87 -8.03 -4.09
N LEU A 89 -7.86 -9.34 -3.78
CA LEU A 89 -8.75 -10.30 -4.43
C LEU A 89 -10.22 -10.07 -4.07
N GLY A 90 -10.53 -9.75 -2.81
CA GLY A 90 -11.88 -9.38 -2.39
C GLY A 90 -12.40 -8.13 -3.11
N TYR A 91 -11.54 -7.11 -3.22
CA TYR A 91 -11.86 -5.88 -3.93
C TYR A 91 -12.12 -6.11 -5.41
N TRP A 92 -11.21 -6.83 -6.09
CA TRP A 92 -11.31 -7.11 -7.52
C TRP A 92 -12.48 -8.04 -7.87
N GLN A 93 -12.62 -9.17 -7.16
CA GLN A 93 -13.55 -10.23 -7.56
C GLN A 93 -14.98 -10.00 -7.06
N ARG A 94 -15.12 -9.38 -5.88
CA ARG A 94 -16.41 -9.28 -5.17
C ARG A 94 -16.87 -7.85 -4.94
N GLY A 95 -16.05 -6.85 -5.29
CA GLY A 95 -16.33 -5.46 -4.98
C GLY A 95 -16.48 -5.23 -3.47
N GLU A 96 -15.70 -5.97 -2.68
CA GLU A 96 -15.68 -5.86 -1.22
C GLU A 96 -14.67 -4.79 -0.79
N LEU A 97 -15.07 -3.98 0.18
CA LEU A 97 -14.16 -3.04 0.82
C LEU A 97 -13.52 -3.69 2.04
N PRO A 98 -12.24 -3.42 2.34
CA PRO A 98 -11.68 -3.69 3.64
C PRO A 98 -12.51 -3.03 4.75
N ALA A 99 -12.57 -3.66 5.91
CA ALA A 99 -13.20 -3.10 7.12
C ALA A 99 -12.30 -1.98 7.68
N VAL A 100 -12.56 -0.73 7.27
CA VAL A 100 -11.72 0.43 7.59
C VAL A 100 -11.95 1.03 8.99
N ASP A 101 -12.88 0.48 9.78
CA ASP A 101 -13.25 0.98 11.11
C ASP A 101 -12.09 0.99 12.11
N GLN A 102 -11.08 0.14 11.89
CA GLN A 102 -9.86 0.10 12.71
C GLN A 102 -8.64 0.73 12.01
N TRP A 103 -8.81 1.26 10.79
CA TRP A 103 -7.72 1.87 10.03
C TRP A 103 -7.47 3.31 10.50
N GLU A 104 -6.25 3.79 10.32
CA GLU A 104 -5.92 5.19 10.61
C GLU A 104 -6.58 6.11 9.56
N ASP A 105 -7.40 7.07 9.99
CA ASP A 105 -7.88 8.16 9.13
C ASP A 105 -6.77 9.20 8.92
N ILE A 106 -6.23 9.23 7.70
CA ILE A 106 -5.13 10.11 7.30
C ILE A 106 -5.60 11.31 6.46
N THR A 107 -6.92 11.50 6.31
CA THR A 107 -7.54 12.54 5.47
C THR A 107 -6.96 13.92 5.75
N ARG A 108 -6.90 14.29 7.03
CA ARG A 108 -6.40 15.61 7.48
C ARG A 108 -4.92 15.81 7.19
N SER A 109 -4.13 14.74 7.21
CA SER A 109 -2.69 14.79 6.95
C SER A 109 -2.40 15.08 5.48
N LEU A 110 -3.30 14.65 4.57
CA LEU A 110 -3.18 14.84 3.13
C LEU A 110 -3.68 16.22 2.65
N GLN A 111 -4.58 16.86 3.41
CA GLN A 111 -5.10 18.19 3.08
C GLN A 111 -4.15 19.33 3.46
N LYS A 112 -3.05 19.04 4.17
CA LYS A 112 -2.04 20.05 4.50
C LYS A 112 -1.10 20.27 3.29
N PRO A 113 -0.84 21.51 2.83
CA PRO A 113 -0.04 21.80 1.63
C PRO A 113 1.46 21.42 1.70
N SER A 114 1.90 20.61 2.66
CA SER A 114 3.33 20.32 2.80
C SER A 114 3.70 19.06 2.02
N SER A 115 4.48 19.24 0.96
CA SER A 115 5.28 18.21 0.29
C SER A 115 6.13 17.36 1.25
N LYS A 116 6.30 17.78 2.51
CA LYS A 116 6.96 17.00 3.57
C LYS A 116 6.15 15.82 4.08
N GLY A 117 4.80 15.84 4.03
CA GLY A 117 3.97 14.80 4.66
C GLY A 117 4.09 13.42 3.98
N LEU A 118 4.08 13.41 2.65
CA LEU A 118 4.25 12.19 1.85
C LEU A 118 5.70 11.67 1.92
N PHE A 119 6.68 12.57 1.77
CA PHE A 119 8.10 12.22 1.83
C PHE A 119 8.56 11.74 3.23
N GLU A 120 8.02 12.29 4.32
CA GLU A 120 8.30 11.82 5.69
C GLU A 120 7.66 10.45 5.98
N ARG A 121 6.44 10.19 5.48
CA ARG A 121 5.82 8.85 5.60
C ARG A 121 6.63 7.80 4.83
N MET A 122 7.05 8.10 3.60
CA MET A 122 7.93 7.22 2.84
C MET A 122 9.29 7.03 3.53
N ARG A 123 9.94 8.10 3.99
CA ARG A 123 11.25 8.01 4.70
C ARG A 123 11.20 7.14 5.95
N ARG A 124 10.07 7.10 6.68
CA ARG A 124 9.93 6.25 7.88
C ARG A 124 9.84 4.76 7.56
N ILE A 125 9.23 4.42 6.42
CA ILE A 125 9.13 3.03 5.92
C ILE A 125 10.51 2.56 5.42
N PHE A 126 11.25 3.41 4.71
CA PHE A 126 12.56 3.07 4.13
C PHE A 126 13.75 3.13 5.10
N HIS A 127 13.58 3.50 6.38
CA HIS A 127 14.68 3.62 7.36
C HIS A 127 14.52 2.74 8.60
N LYS A 128 13.65 1.73 8.59
CA LYS A 128 13.47 0.86 9.77
C LYS A 128 14.57 -0.19 9.98
N ASP A 129 15.48 -0.42 9.02
CA ASP A 129 16.59 -1.38 9.16
C ASP A 129 17.94 -0.87 8.63
N ASP A 130 18.44 0.23 9.19
CA ASP A 130 19.87 0.57 9.06
C ASP A 130 20.44 1.01 10.42
N ARG A 131 20.47 0.06 11.36
CA ARG A 131 21.48 0.08 12.42
C ARG A 131 22.54 -0.94 12.05
N PRO A 132 23.75 -0.54 11.59
CA PRO A 132 24.86 -1.48 11.62
C PRO A 132 25.02 -1.90 13.08
N ALA A 133 25.00 -3.20 13.33
CA ALA A 133 25.37 -3.77 14.61
C ALA A 133 26.74 -3.18 14.98
N GLN A 134 26.78 -2.35 16.03
CA GLN A 134 28.04 -1.91 16.59
C GLN A 134 28.72 -3.16 17.13
N VAL A 135 29.73 -3.63 16.42
CA VAL A 135 30.67 -4.63 16.94
C VAL A 135 31.35 -3.99 18.14
N PRO A 136 31.25 -4.55 19.35
CA PRO A 136 31.98 -4.03 20.50
C PRO A 136 33.48 -4.12 20.20
N ILE A 137 34.16 -2.97 20.15
CA ILE A 137 35.61 -2.91 20.16
C ILE A 137 36.03 -3.13 21.60
N ASP A 138 36.24 -4.38 21.98
CA ASP A 138 37.07 -4.76 23.12
C ASP A 138 37.35 -6.27 23.04
N ASP A 139 38.33 -6.64 22.21
CA ASP A 139 39.18 -7.83 22.46
C ASP A 139 40.43 -7.86 21.58
N ALA A 140 41.00 -6.70 21.30
CA ALA A 140 42.29 -6.56 20.62
C ALA A 140 43.30 -5.86 21.53
N MET A 141 43.38 -6.24 22.81
CA MET A 141 44.56 -5.97 23.64
C MET A 141 44.58 -6.87 24.88
N ARG A 142 45.36 -7.97 24.82
CA ARG A 142 46.48 -8.31 25.72
C ARG A 142 46.75 -9.82 25.75
N PRO A 143 47.97 -10.26 26.12
CA PRO A 143 49.23 -9.53 26.28
C PRO A 143 50.24 -9.82 25.15
#